data_AF-A0A914NR78-F1
#
_entry.id   AF-A0A914NR78-F1
#
_cell.length_a   1.000
_cell.length_b   1.000
_cell.length_c   1.000
_cell.angle_alpha   90.00
_cell.angle_beta   90.00
_cell.angle_gamma   90.00
#
_symmetry.space_group_name_H-M   'P 1'
#
loop_
_entity.id
_entity.type
_entity.pdbx_description
1 polymer ?
#
loop_
_entity_poly.entity_id
_entity_poly.type
_entity_poly.pdbx_seq_one_letter_code
_entity_poly.pdbx_strand_id
1 'polypeptide(L)'
;MRIVCIGCAPTTLGFAYRLNEIIKEGIEDVDDIELIVLEKEMKPGGLSGTIRDEHGFLWDMGGHITFSHNFPYYEKATKEAIKEWNNLERNCMVDLNYLYGESGINLVPYPAQFAVPLFPEETKRKCLTELKQRYEDQQNISQSSPTDFESWVLHHFGPSILEIFFKPYTKKVWTVDTSKMSCSWVGTRVAKLPREKLEELCEMGKEELK
;
A
#
# COMPACT_ATOMS: atom_id res chain seq x y z
N MET A 1 5.60 -20.79 -32.82
CA MET A 1 4.32 -20.46 -32.15
C MET A 1 4.09 -18.93 -32.16
N ARG A 2 2.87 -18.43 -32.34
CA ARG A 2 2.59 -16.97 -32.23
C ARG A 2 1.92 -16.61 -30.92
N ILE A 3 2.46 -15.64 -30.20
CA ILE A 3 1.90 -15.09 -28.96
C ILE A 3 1.50 -13.65 -29.22
N VAL A 4 0.23 -13.32 -28.94
CA VAL A 4 -0.28 -11.96 -29.07
C VAL A 4 -0.60 -11.40 -27.69
N CYS A 5 0.06 -10.32 -27.31
CA CYS A 5 -0.22 -9.57 -26.09
C CYS A 5 -1.00 -8.30 -26.44
N ILE A 6 -2.06 -8.03 -25.66
CA ILE A 6 -2.87 -6.82 -25.79
C ILE A 6 -2.53 -5.91 -24.59
N GLY A 7 -2.07 -4.71 -24.88
CA GLY A 7 -1.51 -3.74 -23.94
C GLY A 7 0.01 -3.89 -23.79
N CYS A 8 0.71 -2.76 -23.75
CA CYS A 8 2.15 -2.63 -23.54
C CYS A 8 2.41 -1.92 -22.20
N ALA A 9 1.88 -2.50 -21.12
CA ALA A 9 2.06 -2.08 -19.73
C ALA A 9 3.10 -2.97 -19.01
N PRO A 10 3.44 -2.72 -17.72
CA PRO A 10 4.48 -3.48 -17.02
C PRO A 10 4.34 -5.00 -17.08
N THR A 11 3.11 -5.53 -17.10
CA THR A 11 2.85 -6.97 -17.25
C THR A 11 3.41 -7.53 -18.56
N THR A 12 3.06 -6.93 -19.71
CA THR A 12 3.53 -7.37 -21.02
C THR A 12 5.02 -7.08 -21.21
N LEU A 13 5.50 -5.94 -20.70
CA LEU A 13 6.93 -5.62 -20.75
C LEU A 13 7.77 -6.63 -19.96
N GLY A 14 7.29 -7.07 -18.80
CA GLY A 14 7.94 -8.13 -18.02
C GLY A 14 7.96 -9.47 -18.76
N PHE A 15 6.85 -9.85 -19.40
CA PHE A 15 6.80 -11.04 -20.25
C PHE A 15 7.78 -10.96 -21.42
N ALA A 16 7.78 -9.85 -22.17
CA ALA A 16 8.69 -9.64 -23.30
C ALA A 16 10.16 -9.65 -22.87
N TYR A 17 10.47 -9.02 -21.72
CA TYR A 17 11.81 -9.02 -21.14
C TYR A 17 12.29 -10.44 -20.82
N ARG A 18 11.43 -11.29 -20.22
CA ARG A 18 11.75 -12.70 -19.94
C ARG A 18 11.87 -13.55 -21.18
N LEU A 19 10.98 -13.38 -22.16
CA LEU A 19 11.09 -14.11 -23.42
C LEU A 19 12.43 -13.78 -24.13
N ASN A 20 12.79 -12.50 -24.19
CA ASN A 20 14.06 -12.06 -24.77
C ASN A 20 15.28 -12.61 -24.03
N GLU A 21 15.21 -12.74 -22.70
CA GLU A 21 16.28 -13.38 -21.91
C GLU A 21 16.42 -14.87 -22.24
N ILE A 22 15.31 -15.61 -22.30
CA ILE A 22 15.32 -17.05 -22.66
C ILE A 22 15.94 -17.26 -24.05
N ILE A 23 15.56 -16.43 -25.03
CA ILE A 23 16.12 -16.48 -26.40
C ILE A 23 17.63 -16.22 -26.37
N LYS A 24 18.09 -15.20 -25.64
CA LYS A 24 19.51 -14.84 -25.59
C LYS A 24 20.37 -15.88 -24.86
N GLU A 25 19.84 -16.48 -23.81
CA GLU A 25 20.55 -17.47 -23.00
C GLU A 25 20.47 -18.89 -23.59
N GLY A 26 19.62 -19.11 -24.60
CA GLY A 26 19.45 -20.42 -25.25
C GLY A 26 18.92 -21.49 -24.30
N ILE A 27 18.13 -21.09 -23.30
CA ILE A 27 17.64 -22.00 -22.24
C ILE A 27 16.61 -23.00 -22.80
N GLU A 28 15.83 -22.58 -23.78
CA GLU A 28 14.80 -23.39 -24.44
C GLU A 28 14.84 -23.14 -25.96
N ASP A 29 14.37 -24.12 -26.73
CA ASP A 29 14.20 -23.98 -28.19
C ASP A 29 12.92 -23.16 -28.46
N VAL A 30 13.10 -21.85 -28.54
CA VAL A 30 12.04 -20.84 -28.73
C VAL A 30 12.21 -20.04 -30.02
N ASP A 31 13.03 -20.53 -30.95
CA ASP A 31 13.37 -19.85 -32.21
C ASP A 31 12.17 -19.67 -33.14
N ASP A 32 11.10 -20.44 -32.92
CA ASP A 32 9.86 -20.36 -33.67
C ASP A 32 8.81 -19.42 -33.02
N ILE A 33 9.13 -18.77 -31.89
CA ILE A 33 8.19 -17.88 -31.19
C ILE A 33 8.17 -16.48 -31.81
N GLU A 34 7.00 -16.08 -32.29
CA GLU A 34 6.71 -14.71 -32.72
C GLU A 34 5.87 -14.01 -31.65
N LEU A 35 6.42 -12.95 -31.04
CA LEU A 35 5.69 -12.09 -30.10
C LEU A 35 5.16 -10.84 -30.82
N ILE A 36 3.84 -10.66 -30.81
CA ILE A 36 3.17 -9.46 -31.29
C ILE A 36 2.58 -8.73 -30.09
N VAL A 37 2.97 -7.48 -29.87
CA VAL A 37 2.39 -6.61 -28.84
C VAL A 37 1.53 -5.55 -29.51
N LEU A 38 0.26 -5.47 -29.11
CA LEU A 38 -0.69 -4.48 -29.59
C LEU A 38 -0.98 -3.48 -28.47
N GLU A 39 -0.62 -2.22 -28.65
CA GLU A 39 -0.94 -1.13 -27.73
C GLU A 39 -1.81 -0.12 -28.46
N LYS A 40 -2.87 0.34 -27.80
CA LYS A 40 -3.77 1.35 -28.32
C LYS A 40 -3.14 2.75 -28.21
N GLU A 41 -2.45 2.99 -27.10
CA GLU A 41 -1.81 4.27 -26.81
C GLU A 41 -0.52 4.48 -27.60
N MET A 42 -0.10 5.73 -27.79
CA MET A 42 1.11 6.06 -28.55
C MET A 42 2.41 5.68 -27.83
N LYS A 43 2.36 5.45 -26.52
CA LYS A 43 3.52 5.14 -25.68
C LYS A 43 3.23 3.94 -24.79
N PRO A 44 4.22 3.08 -24.53
CA PRO A 44 4.09 2.00 -23.56
C PRO A 44 4.05 2.56 -22.13
N GLY A 45 3.54 1.76 -21.19
CA GLY A 45 3.56 2.06 -19.76
C GLY A 45 2.20 1.90 -19.06
N GLY A 46 1.09 2.02 -19.80
CA GLY A 46 -0.25 1.94 -19.22
C GLY A 46 -0.41 2.93 -18.06
N LEU A 47 -0.90 2.46 -16.91
CA LEU A 47 -1.07 3.27 -15.69
C LEU A 47 0.26 3.76 -15.07
N SER A 48 1.39 3.18 -15.46
CA SER A 48 2.73 3.61 -15.02
C SER A 48 3.37 4.64 -15.97
N GLY A 49 2.58 5.22 -16.88
CA GLY A 49 3.02 6.27 -17.79
C GLY A 49 3.03 7.65 -17.13
N THR A 50 3.94 8.50 -17.63
CA THR A 50 4.05 9.92 -17.26
C THR A 50 3.63 10.78 -18.45
N ILE A 51 2.80 11.80 -18.20
CA ILE A 51 2.47 12.85 -19.17
C ILE A 51 3.16 14.16 -18.80
N ARG A 52 3.42 14.99 -19.81
CA ARG A 52 3.92 16.35 -19.61
C ARG A 52 2.84 17.34 -20.00
N ASP A 53 2.53 18.29 -19.13
CA ASP A 53 1.57 19.35 -19.46
C ASP A 53 2.20 20.48 -20.30
N GLU A 54 1.37 21.42 -20.72
CA GLU A 54 1.79 22.57 -21.55
C GLU A 54 2.74 23.54 -20.83
N HIS A 55 2.77 23.50 -19.49
CA HIS A 55 3.67 24.29 -18.65
C HIS A 55 4.98 23.56 -18.32
N GLY A 56 5.10 22.30 -18.75
CA GLY A 56 6.29 21.49 -18.63
C GLY A 56 6.37 20.62 -17.38
N PHE A 57 5.32 20.57 -16.54
CA PHE A 57 5.25 19.68 -15.37
C PHE A 57 4.98 18.24 -15.79
N LEU A 58 5.50 17.30 -14.99
CA LEU A 58 5.35 15.87 -15.19
C LEU A 58 4.28 15.33 -14.24
N TRP A 59 3.36 14.54 -14.77
CA TRP A 59 2.25 13.95 -14.05
C TRP A 59 2.18 12.46 -14.33
N ASP A 60 2.20 11.68 -13.25
CA ASP A 60 1.86 10.27 -13.28
C ASP A 60 0.37 10.09 -12.98
N MET A 61 -0.17 8.91 -13.29
CA MET A 61 -1.54 8.51 -12.90
C MET A 61 -1.58 8.11 -11.42
N GLY A 62 -1.35 9.07 -10.53
CA GLY A 62 -1.14 8.87 -9.09
C GLY A 62 0.34 8.84 -8.70
N GLY A 63 0.62 8.64 -7.42
CA GLY A 63 2.01 8.57 -6.93
C GLY A 63 2.62 7.17 -7.12
N HIS A 64 3.58 7.05 -8.03
CA HIS A 64 4.32 5.82 -8.24
C HIS A 64 5.68 5.87 -7.54
N ILE A 65 6.00 4.81 -6.79
CA ILE A 65 7.33 4.58 -6.23
C ILE A 65 7.71 3.12 -6.51
N THR A 66 8.99 2.90 -6.80
CA THR A 66 9.55 1.55 -6.94
C THR A 66 10.15 1.10 -5.62
N PHE A 67 9.98 -0.18 -5.28
CA PHE A 67 10.57 -0.81 -4.12
C PHE A 67 11.03 -2.23 -4.49
N SER A 68 12.13 -2.69 -3.90
CA SER A 68 12.60 -4.07 -4.10
C SER A 68 11.86 -5.02 -3.16
N HIS A 69 10.71 -5.56 -3.57
CA HIS A 69 10.08 -6.67 -2.84
C HIS A 69 10.78 -8.00 -3.20
N ASN A 70 12.00 -8.27 -2.76
CA ASN A 70 12.66 -9.58 -2.98
C ASN A 70 12.55 -10.15 -4.43
N PHE A 71 12.41 -9.28 -5.44
CA PHE A 71 12.22 -9.66 -6.84
C PHE A 71 13.49 -9.28 -7.60
N PRO A 72 14.53 -10.12 -7.58
CA PRO A 72 15.79 -9.83 -8.26
C PRO A 72 15.57 -9.55 -9.76
N TYR A 73 14.53 -10.15 -10.33
CA TYR A 73 14.15 -9.96 -11.72
C TYR A 73 13.67 -8.54 -12.05
N TYR A 74 12.78 -8.00 -11.21
CA TYR A 74 12.26 -6.65 -11.40
C TYR A 74 13.37 -5.61 -11.19
N GLU A 75 14.20 -5.80 -10.17
CA GLU A 75 15.34 -4.93 -9.89
C GLU A 75 16.37 -4.96 -11.03
N LYS A 76 16.69 -6.14 -11.56
CA LYS A 76 17.55 -6.30 -12.75
C LYS A 76 16.97 -5.53 -13.94
N ALA A 77 15.71 -5.80 -14.30
CA ALA A 77 15.06 -5.17 -15.45
C ALA A 77 15.04 -3.64 -15.34
N THR A 78 14.70 -3.10 -14.17
CA THR A 78 14.62 -1.65 -13.95
C THR A 78 15.99 -0.96 -13.96
N LYS A 79 17.03 -1.57 -13.37
CA LYS A 79 18.41 -1.04 -13.41
C LYS A 79 19.09 -1.22 -14.77
N GLU A 80 18.66 -2.20 -15.56
CA GLU A 80 19.10 -2.33 -16.94
C GLU A 80 18.51 -1.22 -17.81
N ALA A 81 17.20 -0.95 -17.66
CA ALA A 81 16.49 0.08 -18.40
C ALA A 81 16.94 1.50 -18.04
N ILE A 82 17.15 1.79 -16.75
CA ILE A 82 17.52 3.11 -16.24
C ILE A 82 18.70 2.98 -15.28
N LYS A 83 19.79 3.70 -15.56
CA LYS A 83 21.03 3.64 -14.78
C LYS A 83 21.02 4.50 -13.52
N GLU A 84 20.34 5.64 -13.59
CA GLU A 84 20.32 6.64 -12.53
C GLU A 84 18.98 6.61 -11.78
N TRP A 85 19.05 6.41 -10.46
CA TRP A 85 17.88 6.35 -9.60
C TRP A 85 18.05 7.26 -8.38
N ASN A 86 16.98 7.95 -8.01
CA ASN A 86 16.88 8.64 -6.73
C ASN A 86 16.44 7.65 -5.67
N ASN A 87 17.27 7.47 -4.64
CA ASN A 87 16.93 6.66 -3.47
C ASN A 87 16.41 7.58 -2.37
N LEU A 88 15.18 7.33 -1.92
CA LEU A 88 14.49 8.17 -0.93
C LEU A 88 14.11 7.32 0.28
N GLU A 89 14.29 7.89 1.47
CA GLU A 89 13.69 7.36 2.67
C GLU A 89 12.21 7.75 2.71
N ARG A 90 11.34 6.79 2.98
CA ARG A 90 9.89 7.01 2.98
C ARG A 90 9.51 7.87 4.19
N ASN A 91 9.19 9.14 3.95
CA ASN A 91 8.52 10.01 4.90
C ASN A 91 7.04 10.16 4.53
N CYS A 92 6.16 9.50 5.27
CA CYS A 92 4.72 9.52 5.04
C CYS A 92 3.99 9.93 6.31
N MET A 93 3.29 11.04 6.24
CA MET A 93 2.56 11.63 7.37
C MET A 93 1.06 11.62 7.11
N VAL A 94 0.29 11.51 8.20
CA VAL A 94 -1.16 11.57 8.22
C VAL A 94 -1.55 12.83 8.97
N ASP A 95 -2.48 13.60 8.40
CA ASP A 95 -3.05 14.76 9.10
C ASP A 95 -4.16 14.32 10.04
N LEU A 96 -3.93 14.40 11.35
CA LEU A 96 -4.93 14.06 12.36
C LEU A 96 -6.10 15.04 12.37
N ASN A 97 -5.86 16.33 12.08
CA ASN A 97 -6.94 17.32 12.12
C ASN A 97 -8.02 16.97 11.08
N TYR A 98 -7.60 16.46 9.92
CA TYR A 98 -8.53 15.93 8.91
C TYR A 98 -9.40 14.77 9.43
N LEU A 99 -8.87 13.91 10.29
CA LEU A 99 -9.64 12.77 10.86
C LEU A 99 -10.75 13.25 11.81
N TYR A 100 -10.57 14.41 12.45
CA TYR A 100 -11.53 14.98 13.41
C TYR A 100 -12.31 16.18 12.85
N GLY A 101 -12.09 16.56 11.58
CA GLY A 101 -12.73 17.73 10.97
C GLY A 101 -12.29 19.06 11.60
N GLU A 102 -11.08 19.10 12.17
CA GLU A 102 -10.52 20.28 12.81
C GLU A 102 -9.74 21.14 11.79
N SER A 103 -9.67 22.44 12.03
CA SER A 103 -8.89 23.37 11.20
C SER A 103 -7.39 23.23 11.46
N GLY A 104 -6.57 23.51 10.45
CA GLY A 104 -5.11 23.45 10.55
C GLY A 104 -4.53 22.12 10.09
N ILE A 105 -3.25 21.90 10.35
CA ILE A 105 -2.52 20.69 9.96
C ILE A 105 -1.81 20.12 11.20
N ASN A 106 -2.05 18.85 11.50
CA ASN A 106 -1.36 18.12 12.57
C ASN A 106 -0.84 16.79 12.02
N LEU A 107 0.39 16.82 11.50
CA LEU A 107 1.02 15.68 10.87
C LEU A 107 1.58 14.71 11.90
N VAL A 108 1.24 13.43 11.73
CA VAL A 108 1.79 12.31 12.51
C VAL A 108 2.31 11.21 11.59
N PRO A 109 3.31 10.43 11.99
CA PRO A 109 3.84 9.35 11.17
C PRO A 109 2.78 8.31 10.80
N TYR A 110 2.79 7.88 9.54
CA TYR A 110 2.09 6.67 9.12
C TYR A 110 2.79 5.43 9.71
N PRO A 111 2.06 4.41 10.21
CA PRO A 111 0.61 4.20 10.11
C PRO A 111 -0.24 4.98 11.10
N ALA A 112 -1.42 5.48 10.68
CA ALA A 112 -2.30 6.30 11.52
C ALA A 112 -2.72 5.61 12.82
N GLN A 113 -2.90 4.28 12.81
CA GLN A 113 -3.25 3.49 13.99
C GLN A 113 -2.13 3.46 15.05
N PHE A 114 -0.90 3.84 14.71
CA PHE A 114 0.20 3.96 15.68
C PHE A 114 0.20 5.34 16.36
N ALA A 115 -0.48 6.32 15.78
CA ALA A 115 -0.60 7.65 16.35
C ALA A 115 -1.68 7.76 17.44
N VAL A 116 -2.24 6.65 17.94
CA VAL A 116 -3.21 6.64 19.05
C VAL A 116 -2.78 7.49 20.26
N PRO A 117 -1.50 7.49 20.68
CA PRO A 117 -1.05 8.34 21.79
C PRO A 117 -1.19 9.85 21.54
N LEU A 118 -1.30 10.26 20.27
CA LEU A 118 -1.45 11.63 19.80
C LEU A 118 -2.91 12.03 19.49
N PHE A 119 -3.86 11.10 19.62
CA PHE A 119 -5.28 11.40 19.44
C PHE A 119 -5.81 12.29 20.59
N PRO A 120 -6.94 13.00 20.39
CA PRO A 120 -7.64 13.68 21.47
C PRO A 120 -7.88 12.76 22.67
N GLU A 121 -7.79 13.29 23.89
CA GLU A 121 -7.75 12.49 25.14
C GLU A 121 -8.91 11.50 25.29
N GLU A 122 -10.14 11.91 24.95
CA GLU A 122 -11.30 11.02 25.02
C GLU A 122 -11.15 9.83 24.07
N THR A 123 -10.76 10.10 22.83
CA THR A 123 -10.55 9.10 21.80
C THR A 123 -9.38 8.19 22.13
N LYS A 124 -8.25 8.77 22.53
CA LYS A 124 -7.07 8.02 23.00
C LYS A 124 -7.47 7.03 24.09
N ARG A 125 -8.20 7.47 25.11
CA ARG A 125 -8.66 6.60 26.20
C ARG A 125 -9.54 5.46 25.69
N LYS A 126 -10.47 5.72 24.77
CA LYS A 126 -11.33 4.68 24.16
C LYS A 126 -10.48 3.66 23.39
N CYS A 127 -9.62 4.11 22.48
CA CYS A 127 -8.73 3.25 21.71
C CYS A 127 -7.84 2.38 22.61
N LEU A 128 -7.22 2.96 23.64
CA LEU A 128 -6.37 2.22 24.57
C LEU A 128 -7.14 1.19 25.40
N THR A 129 -8.37 1.52 25.81
CA THR A 129 -9.24 0.58 26.54
C THR A 129 -9.62 -0.60 25.66
N GLU A 130 -10.05 -0.35 24.43
CA GLU A 130 -10.44 -1.39 23.45
C GLU A 130 -9.26 -2.28 23.07
N LEU A 131 -8.08 -1.69 22.81
CA LEU A 131 -6.86 -2.43 22.52
C LEU A 131 -6.42 -3.30 23.71
N LYS A 132 -6.48 -2.75 24.94
CA LYS A 132 -6.13 -3.48 26.16
C LYS A 132 -7.05 -4.68 26.38
N GLN A 133 -8.37 -4.44 26.37
CA GLN A 133 -9.37 -5.51 26.51
C GLN A 133 -9.10 -6.64 25.51
N ARG A 134 -8.81 -6.29 24.27
CA ARG A 134 -8.49 -7.26 23.23
C ARG A 134 -7.20 -8.05 23.49
N TYR A 135 -6.16 -7.46 24.08
CA TYR A 135 -4.97 -8.22 24.45
C TYR A 135 -5.19 -9.16 25.63
N GLU A 136 -6.07 -8.78 26.56
CA GLU A 136 -6.41 -9.56 27.76
C GLU A 136 -7.41 -10.67 27.44
N ASP A 137 -8.36 -10.42 26.55
CA ASP A 137 -9.46 -11.31 26.18
C ASP A 137 -9.13 -12.22 24.99
N GLN A 138 -7.85 -12.55 24.73
CA GLN A 138 -7.45 -13.39 23.59
C GLN A 138 -8.18 -14.76 23.54
N GLN A 139 -8.69 -15.26 24.67
CA GLN A 139 -9.51 -16.48 24.74
C GLN A 139 -10.96 -16.28 24.29
N ASN A 140 -11.49 -15.04 24.35
CA ASN A 140 -12.86 -14.66 23.97
C ASN A 140 -12.95 -13.92 22.63
N ILE A 141 -11.82 -13.60 22.00
CA ILE A 141 -11.83 -13.12 20.61
C ILE A 141 -12.48 -14.22 19.77
N SER A 142 -13.60 -13.88 19.12
CA SER A 142 -14.36 -14.81 18.28
C SER A 142 -13.44 -15.69 17.44
N GLN A 143 -13.58 -17.02 17.58
CA GLN A 143 -12.85 -17.99 16.76
C GLN A 143 -13.23 -17.89 15.27
N SER A 144 -14.26 -17.13 14.92
CA SER A 144 -14.60 -16.88 13.53
C SER A 144 -13.56 -15.96 12.87
N SER A 145 -12.82 -16.49 11.92
CA SER A 145 -11.98 -15.70 11.03
C SER A 145 -12.80 -14.58 10.37
N PRO A 146 -12.31 -13.32 10.37
CA PRO A 146 -12.97 -12.23 9.66
C PRO A 146 -13.22 -12.58 8.19
N THR A 147 -14.39 -12.23 7.68
CA THR A 147 -14.78 -12.48 6.28
C THR A 147 -14.64 -11.23 5.39
N ASP A 148 -14.75 -10.06 6.00
CA ASP A 148 -14.64 -8.75 5.34
C ASP A 148 -13.64 -7.85 6.08
N PHE A 149 -13.28 -6.75 5.42
CA PHE A 149 -12.26 -5.83 5.92
C PHE A 149 -12.71 -5.08 7.18
N GLU A 150 -14.00 -4.76 7.31
CA GLU A 150 -14.54 -4.12 8.52
C GLU A 150 -14.40 -5.01 9.74
N SER A 151 -14.85 -6.26 9.62
CA SER A 151 -14.71 -7.29 10.65
C SER A 151 -13.25 -7.56 10.97
N TRP A 152 -12.36 -7.48 9.98
CA TRP A 152 -10.92 -7.64 10.20
C TRP A 152 -10.35 -6.48 11.02
N VAL A 153 -10.75 -5.23 10.73
CA VAL A 153 -10.31 -4.05 11.49
C VAL A 153 -10.88 -4.07 12.90
N LEU A 154 -12.17 -4.39 13.08
CA LEU A 154 -12.77 -4.60 14.40
C LEU A 154 -11.99 -5.64 15.19
N HIS A 155 -11.72 -6.77 14.54
CA HIS A 155 -10.95 -7.86 15.13
C HIS A 155 -9.51 -7.46 15.41
N HIS A 156 -8.88 -6.44 14.78
CA HIS A 156 -7.46 -6.08 14.94
C HIS A 156 -7.18 -4.77 15.72
N PHE A 157 -8.14 -3.86 15.77
CA PHE A 157 -7.95 -2.52 16.32
C PHE A 157 -9.11 -2.01 17.16
N GLY A 158 -10.30 -2.61 17.04
CA GLY A 158 -11.49 -2.17 17.75
C GLY A 158 -12.30 -1.09 17.01
N PRO A 159 -13.50 -0.77 17.54
CA PRO A 159 -14.45 0.11 16.88
C PRO A 159 -13.99 1.56 16.79
N SER A 160 -13.25 2.09 17.77
CA SER A 160 -12.84 3.50 17.74
C SER A 160 -11.89 3.78 16.56
N ILE A 161 -10.87 2.95 16.37
CA ILE A 161 -9.91 3.09 15.26
C ILE A 161 -10.60 2.83 13.90
N LEU A 162 -11.57 1.91 13.85
CA LEU A 162 -12.39 1.67 12.66
C LEU A 162 -13.11 2.95 12.21
N GLU A 163 -13.88 3.57 13.11
CA GLU A 163 -14.73 4.72 12.78
C GLU A 163 -13.91 5.96 12.42
N ILE A 164 -12.82 6.21 13.14
CA ILE A 164 -12.03 7.44 12.97
C ILE A 164 -11.16 7.39 11.72
N PHE A 165 -10.55 6.24 11.44
CA PHE A 165 -9.57 6.12 10.35
C PHE A 165 -10.05 5.20 9.24
N PHE A 166 -10.27 3.91 9.52
CA PHE A 166 -10.41 2.93 8.45
C PHE A 166 -11.68 3.12 7.62
N LYS A 167 -12.85 3.38 8.21
CA LYS A 167 -14.08 3.63 7.45
C LYS A 167 -13.96 4.83 6.50
N PRO A 168 -13.66 6.05 7.00
CA PRO A 168 -13.60 7.22 6.13
C PRO A 168 -12.46 7.13 5.12
N TYR A 169 -11.26 6.68 5.53
CA TYR A 169 -10.11 6.58 4.64
C TYR A 169 -10.32 5.54 3.54
N THR A 170 -10.81 4.35 3.89
CA THR A 170 -11.02 3.27 2.92
C THR A 170 -12.08 3.66 1.92
N LYS A 171 -13.20 4.23 2.37
CA LYS A 171 -14.25 4.70 1.45
C LYS A 171 -13.74 5.82 0.54
N LYS A 172 -12.89 6.72 1.04
CA LYS A 172 -12.27 7.78 0.24
C LYS A 172 -11.35 7.21 -0.86
N VAL A 173 -10.53 6.20 -0.54
CA VAL A 173 -9.57 5.60 -1.49
C VAL A 173 -10.26 4.65 -2.46
N TRP A 174 -11.10 3.76 -1.94
CA TRP A 174 -11.67 2.65 -2.70
C TRP A 174 -13.07 2.93 -3.23
N THR A 175 -13.72 4.02 -2.81
CA THR A 175 -15.12 4.35 -3.14
C THR A 175 -16.14 3.29 -2.69
N VAL A 176 -15.73 2.37 -1.81
CA VAL A 176 -16.47 1.20 -1.36
C VAL A 176 -16.43 1.12 0.16
N ASP A 177 -17.53 0.70 0.78
CA ASP A 177 -17.62 0.52 2.23
C ASP A 177 -16.75 -0.67 2.70
N THR A 178 -16.17 -0.57 3.90
CA THR A 178 -15.27 -1.58 4.48
C THR A 178 -15.88 -2.98 4.58
N SER A 179 -17.18 -3.06 4.86
CA SER A 179 -17.93 -4.34 4.94
C SER A 179 -18.17 -5.01 3.59
N LYS A 180 -17.91 -4.33 2.47
CA LYS A 180 -18.06 -4.87 1.10
C LYS A 180 -16.74 -5.35 0.50
N MET A 181 -15.64 -5.26 1.25
CA MET A 181 -14.30 -5.66 0.80
C MET A 181 -13.88 -6.93 1.51
N SER A 182 -13.28 -7.89 0.79
CA SER A 182 -12.66 -9.06 1.43
C SER A 182 -11.49 -8.63 2.31
N CYS A 183 -11.10 -9.44 3.30
CA CYS A 183 -9.93 -9.18 4.13
C CYS A 183 -8.65 -9.92 3.68
N SER A 184 -8.69 -10.68 2.57
CA SER A 184 -7.58 -11.56 2.15
C SER A 184 -6.31 -10.81 1.74
N TRP A 185 -6.43 -9.56 1.32
CA TRP A 185 -5.31 -8.73 0.86
C TRP A 185 -4.62 -7.95 2.00
N VAL A 186 -5.22 -7.91 3.19
CA VAL A 186 -4.86 -6.97 4.25
C VAL A 186 -3.47 -7.25 4.85
N GLY A 187 -3.06 -8.52 4.87
CA GLY A 187 -1.83 -8.97 5.54
C GLY A 187 -0.53 -8.33 5.03
N THR A 188 -0.51 -7.80 3.80
CA THR A 188 0.65 -7.11 3.22
C THR A 188 0.50 -5.59 3.18
N ARG A 189 -0.65 -5.05 3.60
CA ARG A 189 -1.02 -3.64 3.42
C ARG A 189 -1.30 -2.88 4.71
N VAL A 190 -1.87 -3.54 5.72
CA VAL A 190 -2.21 -2.91 6.99
C VAL A 190 -1.32 -3.46 8.10
N ALA A 191 -0.46 -2.60 8.63
CA ALA A 191 0.42 -2.94 9.73
C ALA A 191 -0.41 -3.26 10.98
N LYS A 192 -0.23 -4.46 11.54
CA LYS A 192 -0.76 -4.80 12.86
C LYS A 192 -0.07 -3.94 13.91
N LEU A 193 -0.75 -3.68 15.01
CA LEU A 193 -0.20 -3.00 16.18
C LEU A 193 0.00 -4.07 17.27
N PRO A 194 1.24 -4.56 17.50
CA PRO A 194 1.52 -5.44 18.63
C PRO A 194 1.42 -4.70 19.97
N ARG A 195 1.21 -5.46 21.05
CA ARG A 195 1.13 -4.91 22.41
C ARG A 195 2.40 -4.15 22.80
N GLU A 196 3.56 -4.77 22.63
CA GLU A 196 4.87 -4.17 22.94
C GLU A 196 5.05 -2.84 22.21
N LYS A 197 4.66 -2.79 20.93
CA LYS A 197 4.77 -1.56 20.14
C LYS A 197 3.83 -0.48 20.65
N LEU A 198 2.62 -0.83 21.09
CA LEU A 198 1.70 0.13 21.69
C LEU A 198 2.25 0.68 23.02
N GLU A 199 2.80 -0.20 23.87
CA GLU A 199 3.41 0.18 25.14
C GLU A 199 4.58 1.15 24.91
N GLU A 200 5.49 0.81 23.99
CA GLU A 200 6.60 1.68 23.54
C GLU A 200 6.08 3.07 23.11
N LEU A 201 5.08 3.11 22.22
CA LEU A 201 4.51 4.36 21.70
C LEU A 201 3.81 5.20 22.79
N CYS A 202 3.27 4.55 23.83
CA CYS A 202 2.63 5.26 24.94
C CYS A 202 3.63 5.85 25.94
N GLU A 203 4.84 5.29 26.01
CA GLU A 203 5.93 5.79 26.86
C GLU A 203 6.66 6.99 26.24
N MET A 204 6.61 7.12 24.92
CA MET A 204 7.22 8.23 24.16
C MET A 204 6.54 9.57 24.43
N GLY A 205 7.35 10.63 24.50
CA GLY A 205 6.90 12.02 24.53
C GLY A 205 6.32 12.49 23.20
N LYS A 206 5.51 13.56 23.20
CA LYS A 206 4.88 14.11 21.98
C LYS A 206 5.89 14.49 20.88
N GLU A 207 7.07 14.96 21.26
CA GLU A 207 8.13 15.35 20.31
C GLU A 207 8.85 14.13 19.71
N GLU A 208 8.83 12.98 20.38
CA GLU A 208 9.45 11.74 19.89
C GLU A 208 8.52 11.00 18.91
N LEU A 209 7.22 11.27 18.97
CA LEU A 209 6.19 10.67 18.12
C LEU A 209 5.94 11.45 16.83
N LYS A 210 6.54 12.63 16.65
CA LYS A 210 6.37 13.51 15.48
C LYS A 210 7.58 13.44 14.55
#